data_AF-A0A8S3XD59-F1
#
_entry.id   AF-A0A8S3XD59-F1
#
_cell.length_a   1.000
_cell.length_b   1.000
_cell.length_c   1.000
_cell.angle_alpha   90.00
_cell.angle_beta   90.00
_cell.angle_gamma   90.00
#
_symmetry.space_group_name_H-M   'P 1'
#
loop_
_entity.id
_entity.type
_entity.pdbx_description
1 polymer ?
#
loop_
_entity_poly.entity_id
_entity_poly.type
_entity_poly.pdbx_seq_one_letter_code
_entity_poly.pdbx_strand_id
1 'polypeptide(L)'
;MTLTRLSPIKYLVLDTGMTLTRLSPIKYLVFDTGMTLTRLSPIKYLVLDTGMTLTRLSPINYLVLDTGMTLTRLSPINYLVLDTGMTLTRLSPINYLVLDTGMTFKLLHSFYREL
;
A
#
# COMPACT_ATOMS: atom_id res chain seq x y z
N MET A 1 -4.83 -11.04 -14.93
CA MET A 1 -4.76 -10.05 -16.03
C MET A 1 -3.66 -9.03 -15.74
N THR A 2 -2.94 -8.52 -16.74
CA THR A 2 -1.89 -7.50 -16.51
C THR A 2 -2.28 -6.16 -17.13
N LEU A 3 -2.34 -5.10 -16.32
CA LEU A 3 -2.51 -3.73 -16.79
C LEU A 3 -1.19 -2.98 -16.66
N THR A 4 -0.67 -2.53 -17.81
CA THR A 4 0.65 -1.90 -17.87
C THR A 4 0.61 -0.40 -17.61
N ARG A 5 -0.48 0.27 -17.98
CA ARG A 5 -0.69 1.70 -17.75
C ARG A 5 -2.18 2.03 -17.66
N LEU A 6 -2.54 2.82 -16.67
CA LEU A 6 -3.85 3.46 -16.54
C LEU A 6 -3.65 4.97 -16.59
N SER A 7 -4.56 5.71 -17.22
CA SER A 7 -4.64 7.17 -17.12
C SER A 7 -5.08 7.59 -15.71
N PRO A 8 -4.99 8.88 -15.34
CA PRO A 8 -5.52 9.36 -14.07
C PRO A 8 -7.01 9.03 -13.94
N ILE A 9 -7.38 8.41 -12.82
CA ILE A 9 -8.74 7.96 -12.54
C ILE A 9 -9.15 8.50 -11.16
N LYS A 10 -10.41 8.92 -11.03
CA LYS A 10 -10.94 9.40 -9.74
C LYS A 10 -11.20 8.25 -8.76
N TYR A 11 -11.82 7.17 -9.24
CA TYR A 11 -12.15 5.98 -8.46
C TYR A 11 -11.86 4.72 -9.27
N LEU A 12 -11.13 3.78 -8.68
CA LEU A 12 -10.87 2.47 -9.28
C LEU A 12 -11.04 1.40 -8.20
N VAL A 13 -11.80 0.36 -8.53
CA VAL A 13 -12.02 -0.83 -7.70
C VAL A 13 -11.67 -2.04 -8.56
N LEU A 14 -10.86 -2.97 -8.04
CA LEU A 14 -10.56 -4.23 -8.72
C LEU A 14 -10.67 -5.39 -7.73
N ASP A 15 -11.43 -6.41 -8.11
CA ASP A 15 -11.74 -7.52 -7.19
C ASP A 15 -10.62 -8.54 -7.09
N THR A 16 -10.15 -9.13 -8.20
CA THR A 16 -9.23 -10.27 -8.11
C THR A 16 -8.16 -10.34 -9.21
N GLY A 17 -6.96 -10.81 -8.82
CA GLY A 17 -6.02 -11.47 -9.74
C GLY A 17 -5.39 -10.59 -10.83
N MET A 18 -5.02 -9.35 -10.50
CA MET A 18 -4.36 -8.43 -11.42
C MET A 18 -2.92 -8.09 -11.03
N THR A 19 -2.11 -7.95 -12.07
CA THR A 19 -0.76 -7.38 -11.96
C THR A 19 -0.79 -5.97 -12.54
N LEU A 20 -0.46 -4.96 -11.74
CA LEU A 20 -0.38 -3.56 -12.18
C LEU A 20 1.06 -3.09 -12.12
N THR A 21 1.62 -2.73 -13.27
CA THR A 21 3.03 -2.33 -13.35
C THR A 21 3.22 -0.85 -13.05
N ARG A 22 2.36 0.01 -13.61
CA ARG A 22 2.40 1.47 -13.45
C ARG A 22 1.00 2.07 -13.41
N LEU A 23 0.63 2.62 -12.27
CA LEU A 23 -0.60 3.42 -12.14
C LEU A 23 -0.26 4.91 -12.22
N SER A 24 -1.03 5.69 -12.98
CA SER A 24 -1.11 7.15 -12.86
C SER A 24 -1.72 7.55 -11.51
N PRO A 25 -1.68 8.85 -11.12
CA PRO A 25 -2.30 9.30 -9.88
C PRO A 25 -3.78 8.92 -9.83
N ILE A 26 -4.20 8.36 -8.70
CA ILE A 26 -5.59 7.95 -8.44
C ILE A 26 -6.04 8.58 -7.12
N LYS A 27 -7.27 9.11 -7.09
CA LYS A 27 -7.79 9.71 -5.85
C LYS A 27 -8.23 8.63 -4.85
N TYR A 28 -8.95 7.61 -5.31
CA TYR A 28 -9.42 6.49 -4.49
C TYR A 28 -9.18 5.17 -5.22
N LEU A 29 -8.49 4.26 -4.54
CA LEU A 29 -8.17 2.93 -5.06
C LEU A 29 -8.50 1.88 -4.00
N VAL A 30 -9.27 0.86 -4.40
CA VAL A 30 -9.64 -0.27 -3.53
C VAL A 30 -9.34 -1.57 -4.27
N PHE A 31 -8.69 -2.52 -3.59
CA PHE A 31 -8.45 -3.88 -4.10
C PHE A 31 -8.83 -4.95 -3.09
N ASP A 32 -9.56 -5.96 -3.55
CA ASP A 32 -10.06 -7.02 -2.66
C ASP A 32 -9.03 -8.15 -2.49
N THR A 33 -8.59 -8.84 -3.55
CA THR A 33 -7.74 -10.04 -3.36
C THR A 33 -6.67 -10.24 -4.43
N GLY A 34 -5.46 -10.59 -3.98
CA GLY A 34 -4.47 -11.30 -4.81
C GLY A 34 -3.89 -10.46 -5.95
N MET A 35 -3.34 -9.29 -5.63
CA MET A 35 -2.72 -8.38 -6.60
C MET A 35 -1.21 -8.26 -6.41
N THR A 36 -0.52 -8.01 -7.52
CA THR A 36 0.88 -7.58 -7.50
C THR A 36 0.99 -6.17 -8.08
N LEU A 37 1.46 -5.21 -7.27
CA LEU A 37 1.67 -3.83 -7.70
C LEU A 37 3.15 -3.48 -7.66
N THR A 38 3.71 -3.11 -8.82
CA THR A 38 5.14 -2.81 -8.90
C THR A 38 5.44 -1.34 -8.60
N ARG A 39 4.70 -0.40 -9.21
CA ARG A 39 4.89 1.04 -9.05
C ARG A 39 3.56 1.79 -9.03
N LEU A 40 3.24 2.39 -7.89
CA LEU A 40 2.12 3.32 -7.77
C LEU A 40 2.62 4.76 -7.91
N SER A 41 1.87 5.60 -8.63
CA SER A 41 1.96 7.07 -8.49
C SER A 41 1.32 7.52 -7.17
N PRO A 42 1.40 8.80 -6.79
CA PRO A 42 0.75 9.29 -5.58
C PRO A 42 -0.75 8.96 -5.56
N ILE A 43 -1.24 8.47 -4.43
CA ILE A 43 -2.64 8.09 -4.20
C ILE A 43 -3.13 8.80 -2.95
N LYS A 44 -4.36 9.35 -3.00
CA LYS A 44 -4.94 10.01 -1.82
C LYS A 44 -5.47 8.97 -0.83
N TYR A 45 -6.21 7.97 -1.30
CA TYR A 45 -6.75 6.89 -0.47
C TYR A 45 -6.53 5.54 -1.16
N LEU A 46 -5.86 4.63 -0.45
CA LEU A 46 -5.61 3.25 -0.89
C LEU A 46 -6.08 2.28 0.18
N VAL A 47 -6.95 1.34 -0.20
CA VAL A 47 -7.43 0.24 0.66
C VAL A 47 -7.10 -1.08 -0.03
N LEU A 48 -6.46 -2.00 0.69
CA LEU A 48 -6.11 -3.33 0.22
C LEU A 48 -6.59 -4.38 1.23
N ASP A 49 -7.38 -5.34 0.77
CA ASP A 49 -7.97 -6.35 1.65
C ASP A 49 -7.02 -7.54 1.87
N THR A 50 -6.83 -8.41 0.87
CA THR A 50 -6.14 -9.69 1.10
C THR A 50 -5.02 -9.99 0.12
N GLY A 51 -3.85 -10.38 0.65
CA GLY A 51 -2.86 -11.15 -0.10
C GLY A 51 -2.18 -10.38 -1.23
N MET A 52 -1.68 -9.17 -0.96
CA MET A 52 -1.04 -8.32 -1.97
C MET A 52 0.47 -8.27 -1.81
N THR A 53 1.17 -8.14 -2.94
CA THR A 53 2.60 -7.80 -2.97
C THR A 53 2.80 -6.42 -3.58
N LEU A 54 3.37 -5.50 -2.79
CA LEU A 54 3.68 -4.13 -3.23
C LEU A 54 5.18 -3.87 -3.20
N THR A 55 5.75 -3.53 -4.36
CA THR A 55 7.20 -3.32 -4.45
C THR A 55 7.60 -1.88 -4.15
N ARG A 56 6.93 -0.90 -4.77
CA ARG A 56 7.27 0.53 -4.65
C ARG A 56 6.00 1.38 -4.60
N LEU A 57 5.72 1.94 -3.44
CA LEU A 57 4.67 2.93 -3.27
C LEU A 57 5.25 4.34 -3.32
N SER A 58 4.64 5.21 -4.12
CA SER A 58 4.79 6.68 -4.01
C SER A 58 4.14 7.18 -2.71
N PRO A 59 4.28 8.47 -2.36
CA PRO A 59 3.60 9.02 -1.18
C PRO A 59 2.09 8.77 -1.21
N ILE A 60 1.54 8.39 -0.06
CA ILE A 60 0.12 8.10 0.13
C ILE A 60 -0.39 8.89 1.33
N ASN A 61 -1.56 9.52 1.21
CA ASN A 61 -2.15 10.22 2.36
C ASN A 61 -2.79 9.23 3.34
N TYR A 62 -3.59 8.28 2.85
CA TYR A 62 -4.26 7.28 3.66
C TYR A 62 -4.07 5.89 3.04
N LEU A 63 -3.45 4.98 3.79
CA LEU A 63 -3.25 3.59 3.41
C LEU A 63 -3.83 2.68 4.49
N VAL A 64 -4.73 1.78 4.09
CA VAL A 64 -5.32 0.74 4.94
C VAL A 64 -4.99 -0.61 4.31
N LEU A 65 -4.38 -1.49 5.09
CA LEU A 65 -4.06 -2.87 4.71
C LEU A 65 -4.67 -3.82 5.73
N ASP A 66 -5.50 -4.74 5.26
CA ASP A 66 -6.15 -5.73 6.13
C ASP A 66 -5.24 -6.95 6.33
N THR A 67 -5.20 -7.91 5.40
CA THR A 67 -4.61 -9.22 5.66
C THR A 67 -3.49 -9.61 4.68
N GLY A 68 -2.35 -10.05 5.21
CA GLY A 68 -1.36 -10.84 4.48
C GLY A 68 -0.61 -10.08 3.37
N MET A 69 -0.08 -8.89 3.66
CA MET A 69 0.65 -8.09 2.66
C MET A 69 2.16 -8.20 2.78
N THR A 70 2.84 -8.12 1.64
CA THR A 70 4.29 -7.89 1.59
C THR A 70 4.59 -6.53 0.93
N LEU A 71 5.20 -5.62 1.69
CA LEU A 71 5.62 -4.29 1.23
C LEU A 71 7.13 -4.16 1.24
N THR A 72 7.73 -3.88 0.09
CA THR A 72 9.19 -3.80 -0.02
C THR A 72 9.72 -2.39 0.22
N ARG A 73 9.13 -1.36 -0.39
CA ARG A 73 9.56 0.04 -0.29
C ARG A 73 8.36 0.97 -0.22
N LEU A 74 8.16 1.58 0.95
CA LEU A 74 7.18 2.63 1.15
C LEU A 74 7.85 4.00 1.10
N SER A 75 7.34 4.90 0.27
CA SER A 75 7.54 6.35 0.41
C SER A 75 6.78 6.88 1.64
N PRO A 76 6.95 8.16 2.03
CA PRO A 76 6.26 8.71 3.20
C PRO A 76 4.73 8.53 3.14
N ILE A 77 4.14 8.21 4.28
CA ILE A 77 2.70 8.00 4.43
C ILE A 77 2.18 8.90 5.57
N ASN A 78 1.06 9.59 5.35
CA ASN A 78 0.49 10.39 6.45
C ASN A 78 -0.24 9.50 7.45
N TYR A 79 -1.12 8.62 6.99
CA TYR A 79 -1.88 7.69 7.83
C TYR A 79 -1.76 6.28 7.29
N LEU A 80 -1.21 5.38 8.12
CA LEU A 80 -1.08 3.96 7.81
C LEU A 80 -1.80 3.14 8.87
N VAL A 81 -2.73 2.29 8.44
CA VAL A 81 -3.41 1.29 9.26
C VAL A 81 -3.08 -0.09 8.72
N LEU A 82 -2.56 -0.95 9.58
CA LEU A 82 -2.16 -2.32 9.28
C LEU A 82 -2.83 -3.26 10.26
N ASP A 83 -3.63 -4.18 9.74
CA ASP A 83 -4.33 -5.17 10.57
C ASP A 83 -3.45 -6.41 10.79
N THR A 84 -3.54 -7.43 9.93
CA THR A 84 -2.98 -8.76 10.24
C THR A 84 -1.94 -9.24 9.23
N GLY A 85 -0.76 -9.62 9.71
CA GLY A 85 0.19 -10.44 8.94
C GLY A 85 0.94 -9.69 7.85
N MET A 86 1.51 -8.53 8.18
CA MET A 86 2.28 -7.73 7.21
C MET A 86 3.78 -7.98 7.31
N THR A 87 4.44 -8.03 6.15
CA THR A 87 5.91 -7.97 6.06
C THR A 87 6.35 -6.66 5.42
N LEU A 88 7.15 -5.87 6.13
CA LEU A 88 7.60 -4.54 5.75
C LEU A 88 9.12 -4.48 5.69
N THR A 89 9.68 -4.23 4.51
CA THR A 89 11.15 -4.27 4.35
C THR A 89 11.82 -2.91 4.49
N ARG A 90 11.32 -1.85 3.83
CA ARG A 90 11.90 -0.50 3.90
C ARG A 90 10.81 0.55 4.03
N LEU A 91 10.80 1.21 5.17
CA LEU A 91 9.82 2.22 5.51
C LEU A 91 10.44 3.61 5.49
N SER A 92 9.78 4.52 4.80
CA SER A 92 9.97 5.96 4.97
C SER A 92 9.14 6.44 6.18
N PRO A 93 9.31 7.70 6.62
CA PRO A 93 8.54 8.24 7.73
C PRO A 93 7.03 8.09 7.56
N ILE A 94 6.36 7.77 8.66
CA ILE A 94 4.90 7.66 8.76
C ILE A 94 4.46 8.61 9.87
N ASN A 95 3.49 9.48 9.61
CA ASN A 95 3.04 10.46 10.61
C ASN A 95 2.11 9.84 11.66
N TYR A 96 1.22 8.94 11.22
CA TYR A 96 0.29 8.21 12.07
C TYR A 96 0.28 6.75 11.65
N LEU A 97 0.59 5.87 12.59
CA LEU A 97 0.70 4.43 12.38
C LEU A 97 -0.19 3.70 13.39
N VAL A 98 -1.08 2.85 12.88
CA VAL A 98 -1.87 1.89 13.67
C VAL A 98 -1.48 0.49 13.21
N LEU A 99 -1.12 -0.35 14.17
CA LEU A 99 -0.73 -1.74 13.95
C LEU A 99 -1.60 -2.63 14.81
N ASP A 100 -2.09 -3.74 14.25
CA ASP A 100 -2.64 -4.84 15.03
C ASP A 100 -1.62 -5.98 15.15
N THR A 101 -1.89 -7.17 14.59
CA THR A 101 -1.09 -8.37 14.86
C THR A 101 -0.24 -8.86 13.68
N GLY A 102 0.81 -9.63 13.98
CA GLY A 102 1.58 -10.33 12.94
C GLY A 102 2.48 -9.43 12.07
N MET A 103 2.95 -8.32 12.61
CA MET A 103 3.82 -7.36 11.93
C MET A 103 5.30 -7.80 11.93
N THR A 104 5.94 -7.81 10.77
CA THR A 104 7.38 -8.03 10.62
C THR A 104 8.06 -6.85 9.94
N PHE A 105 9.04 -6.24 10.58
CA PHE A 105 9.81 -5.10 10.05
C PHE A 105 11.28 -5.46 9.86
N LYS A 106 11.87 -5.20 8.68
CA LYS A 106 13.29 -5.51 8.41
C LYS A 106 14.24 -4.31 8.38
N LEU A 107 13.81 -3.14 7.91
CA LEU A 107 14.61 -1.91 7.92
C LEU A 107 13.71 -0.70 8.20
N LEU A 108 13.87 -0.16 9.42
CA LEU A 108 13.17 1.00 9.93
C LEU A 108 14.10 2.21 9.89
N HIS A 109 13.75 3.25 9.14
CA HIS A 109 14.30 4.57 9.42
C HIS A 109 13.34 5.26 10.40
N SER A 110 13.91 5.84 11.46
CA SER A 110 13.26 6.56 12.57
C SER A 110 11.81 6.97 12.29
N PHE A 111 10.88 6.33 13.00
CA PHE A 111 9.51 6.81 13.14
C PHE A 111 9.48 7.96 14.15
N TYR A 112 8.57 8.91 13.95
CA TYR A 112 8.24 9.90 14.97
C TYR A 112 6.75 9.83 15.30
N ARG A 113 6.49 9.69 16.61
CA ARG A 113 5.23 9.81 17.34
C ARG A 113 4.22 8.66 17.20
N GLU A 114 4.35 7.67 18.09
CA GLU A 114 3.23 6.84 18.54
C GLU A 114 2.27 7.72 19.37
N LEU A 115 0.95 7.55 19.21
CA LEU A 115 -0.09 8.13 20.06
C LEU A 115 -0.75 7.01 20.87
#